data_AF-A0A803Q3I9-F1
#
_entry.id   AF-A0A803Q3I9-F1
#
_cell.length_a   1.000
_cell.length_b   1.000
_cell.length_c   1.000
_cell.angle_alpha   90.00
_cell.angle_beta   90.00
_cell.angle_gamma   90.00
#
_symmetry.space_group_name_H-M   'P 1'
#
loop_
_entity.id
_entity.type
_entity.pdbx_description
1 polymer ?
#
loop_
_entity_poly.entity_id
_entity_poly.type
_entity_poly.pdbx_seq_one_letter_code
_entity_poly.pdbx_strand_id
1 'polypeptide(L)'
;MLMANNQTYGLMPCCRCGIPMAPNDANTCLKCLYYEYDITQGLQRHVTIIHCPECDTYLQPPTTWIKAQPESNELLTFCVKRLKNLNIVRLVHAEFIWT
;
A
#
# COMPACT_ATOMS: atom_id res chain seq x y z
N MET A 1 -41.84 9.12 27.06
CA MET A 1 -41.74 9.76 25.73
C MET A 1 -40.26 9.82 25.35
N LEU A 2 -39.81 8.84 24.56
CA LEU A 2 -38.51 8.86 23.88
C LEU A 2 -38.81 8.45 22.44
N MET A 3 -38.66 9.37 21.50
CA MET A 3 -38.82 9.05 20.08
C MET A 3 -37.56 8.31 19.63
N ALA A 4 -37.72 7.04 19.28
CA ALA A 4 -36.67 6.29 18.58
C ALA A 4 -36.53 6.89 17.18
N ASN A 5 -35.39 7.51 16.91
CA ASN A 5 -35.09 8.12 15.62
C ASN A 5 -34.82 6.99 14.60
N ASN A 6 -35.88 6.51 13.93
CA ASN A 6 -35.79 5.51 12.86
C ASN A 6 -35.29 6.16 11.56
N GLN A 7 -34.03 6.58 11.52
CA GLN A 7 -33.35 6.83 10.25
C GLN A 7 -33.15 5.49 9.55
N THR A 8 -33.99 5.20 8.56
CA THR A 8 -33.71 4.15 7.59
C THR A 8 -32.61 4.69 6.67
N TYR A 9 -31.39 4.19 6.83
CA TYR A 9 -30.32 4.48 5.87
C TYR A 9 -30.72 3.81 4.55
N GLY A 10 -31.34 4.58 3.66
CA GLY A 10 -31.75 4.10 2.35
C GLY A 10 -30.53 3.59 1.57
N LEU A 11 -30.61 2.35 1.08
CA LEU A 11 -29.60 1.83 0.17
C LEU A 11 -29.78 2.49 -1.20
N MET A 12 -28.68 2.87 -1.83
CA MET A 12 -28.67 3.40 -3.19
C MET A 12 -27.85 2.49 -4.12
N PRO A 13 -28.21 2.37 -5.41
CA PRO A 13 -27.43 1.60 -6.36
C PRO A 13 -26.12 2.33 -6.71
N CYS A 14 -25.03 1.57 -6.81
CA CYS A 14 -23.78 2.06 -7.41
C CYS A 14 -24.02 2.52 -8.85
N CYS A 15 -23.55 3.72 -9.22
CA CYS A 15 -23.74 4.31 -10.55
C CYS A 15 -23.02 3.55 -11.69
N ARG A 16 -22.14 2.59 -11.35
CA ARG A 16 -21.39 1.78 -12.32
C ARG A 16 -21.90 0.36 -12.45
N CYS A 17 -22.10 -0.34 -11.33
CA CYS A 17 -22.45 -1.76 -11.31
C CYS A 17 -23.82 -2.08 -10.71
N GLY A 18 -24.54 -1.08 -10.20
CA GLY A 18 -25.91 -1.24 -9.68
C GLY A 18 -26.03 -1.93 -8.31
N ILE A 19 -24.92 -2.34 -7.67
CA ILE A 19 -25.02 -3.01 -6.36
C ILE A 19 -25.61 -2.06 -5.30
N PRO A 20 -26.50 -2.53 -4.42
CA PRO A 20 -27.00 -1.73 -3.31
C PRO A 20 -25.86 -1.43 -2.33
N MET A 21 -25.74 -0.16 -1.93
CA MET A 21 -24.73 0.30 -0.97
C MET A 21 -25.24 1.47 -0.14
N ALA A 22 -24.53 1.80 0.94
CA ALA A 22 -24.79 3.04 1.67
C ALA A 22 -24.45 4.26 0.78
N PRO A 23 -25.22 5.36 0.86
CA PRO A 23 -24.92 6.57 0.11
C PRO A 23 -23.55 7.14 0.44
N ASN A 24 -22.85 7.62 -0.58
CA ASN A 24 -21.56 8.30 -0.48
C ASN A 24 -21.45 9.39 -1.56
N ASP A 25 -20.51 10.32 -1.40
CA ASP A 25 -20.35 11.46 -2.32
C ASP A 25 -19.98 11.06 -3.75
N ALA A 26 -19.41 9.87 -3.94
CA ALA A 26 -18.99 9.37 -5.25
C ALA A 26 -20.11 8.60 -5.98
N ASN A 27 -21.22 8.28 -5.31
CA ASN A 27 -22.26 7.36 -5.78
C ASN A 27 -21.70 6.07 -6.39
N THR A 28 -20.52 5.64 -5.95
CA THR A 28 -19.74 4.52 -6.51
C THR A 28 -19.32 3.58 -5.40
N CYS A 29 -19.46 2.27 -5.61
CA CYS A 29 -19.03 1.29 -4.61
C CYS A 29 -17.50 1.13 -4.58
N LEU A 30 -16.96 0.69 -3.45
CA LEU A 30 -15.51 0.55 -3.26
C LEU A 30 -14.85 -0.32 -4.34
N LYS A 31 -15.53 -1.39 -4.80
CA LYS A 31 -15.00 -2.26 -5.85
C LYS A 31 -14.82 -1.53 -7.18
N CYS A 32 -15.82 -0.75 -7.61
CA CYS A 32 -15.71 0.05 -8.83
C CYS A 32 -14.69 1.17 -8.66
N LEU A 33 -14.61 1.78 -7.48
CA LEU A 33 -13.62 2.81 -7.19
C LEU A 33 -12.18 2.26 -7.30
N TYR A 34 -11.89 1.11 -6.70
CA TYR A 34 -10.55 0.48 -6.80
C TYR A 34 -10.23 -0.03 -8.20
N TYR A 35 -11.24 -0.38 -9.00
CA TYR A 35 -11.03 -0.78 -10.38
C TYR A 35 -10.65 0.42 -11.27
N GLU A 36 -11.25 1.58 -11.04
CA GLU A 36 -11.02 2.77 -11.85
C GLU A 36 -9.81 3.59 -11.38
N TYR A 37 -9.56 3.60 -10.08
CA TYR A 37 -8.53 4.43 -9.45
C TYR A 37 -7.47 3.55 -8.78
N ASP A 38 -6.42 3.24 -9.53
CA ASP A 38 -5.21 2.65 -8.97
C ASP A 38 -4.30 3.75 -8.42
N ILE A 39 -4.36 3.94 -7.10
CA ILE A 39 -3.51 4.90 -6.37
C ILE A 39 -2.03 4.49 -6.33
N THR A 40 -1.70 3.26 -6.74
CA THR A 40 -0.32 2.75 -6.79
C THR A 40 0.36 3.02 -8.12
N GLN A 41 -0.34 3.64 -9.08
CA GLN A 41 0.23 4.01 -10.37
C GLN A 41 1.47 4.90 -10.21
N GLY A 42 2.53 4.57 -10.94
CA GLY A 42 3.82 5.25 -10.85
C GLY A 42 4.72 4.81 -9.69
N LEU A 43 4.23 3.98 -8.76
CA LEU A 43 5.09 3.37 -7.73
C LEU A 43 5.91 2.21 -8.31
N GLN A 44 7.16 2.12 -7.87
CA GLN A 44 8.04 1.02 -8.23
C GLN A 44 7.62 -0.25 -7.48
N ARG A 45 7.24 -1.30 -8.22
CA ARG A 45 6.78 -2.57 -7.65
C ARG A 45 7.90 -3.61 -7.45
N HIS A 46 9.03 -3.45 -8.13
CA HIS A 46 10.15 -4.36 -8.06
C HIS A 46 11.49 -3.61 -8.03
N VAL A 47 12.40 -4.08 -7.19
CA VAL A 47 13.78 -3.61 -7.07
C VAL A 47 14.67 -4.83 -6.94
N THR A 48 15.77 -4.86 -7.68
CA THR A 48 16.82 -5.87 -7.51
C THR A 48 17.83 -5.35 -6.49
N ILE A 49 18.08 -6.17 -5.46
CA ILE A 49 19.16 -5.96 -4.48
C ILE A 49 20.19 -7.06 -4.66
N ILE A 50 21.48 -6.72 -4.57
CA ILE A 50 22.57 -7.69 -4.63
C ILE A 50 23.00 -7.99 -3.20
N HIS A 51 23.02 -9.26 -2.84
CA HIS A 51 23.33 -9.75 -1.50
C HIS A 51 24.47 -10.78 -1.58
N CYS A 52 25.44 -10.67 -0.68
CA CYS A 52 26.50 -11.66 -0.49
C CYS A 52 26.16 -12.52 0.73
N PRO A 53 25.78 -13.81 0.56
CA PRO A 53 25.37 -14.67 1.66
C PRO A 53 26.53 -15.09 2.58
N GLU A 54 27.78 -15.03 2.11
CA GLU A 54 28.95 -15.36 2.95
C GLU A 54 29.33 -14.22 3.89
N CYS A 55 28.99 -12.98 3.53
CA CYS A 55 29.34 -11.78 4.29
C CYS A 55 28.16 -11.17 5.07
N ASP A 56 26.92 -11.63 4.80
CA ASP A 56 25.66 -11.01 5.23
C ASP A 56 25.58 -9.52 4.85
N THR A 57 26.01 -9.19 3.63
CA THR A 57 26.09 -7.80 3.16
C THR A 57 25.28 -7.54 1.90
N TYR A 58 24.72 -6.33 1.81
CA TYR A 58 23.90 -5.85 0.70
C TYR A 58 24.62 -4.72 -0.01
N LEU A 59 24.69 -4.80 -1.35
CA LEU A 59 25.30 -3.75 -2.17
C LEU A 59 24.38 -2.52 -2.19
N GLN A 60 24.93 -1.39 -1.76
CA GLN A 60 24.46 -0.04 -2.03
C GLN A 60 25.31 0.54 -3.18
N PRO A 61 24.79 0.53 -4.43
CA PRO A 61 25.48 1.06 -5.59
C PRO A 61 25.94 2.50 -5.37
N PRO A 62 27.11 2.87 -5.91
CA PRO A 62 27.90 2.10 -6.89
C PRO A 62 28.80 1.02 -6.30
N THR A 63 29.33 1.17 -5.08
CA THR A 63 30.41 0.30 -4.55
C THR A 63 30.30 -0.02 -3.05
N THR A 64 29.39 0.63 -2.32
CA THR A 64 29.31 0.50 -0.86
C THR A 64 28.56 -0.76 -0.47
N TRP A 65 28.99 -1.46 0.56
CA TRP A 65 28.30 -2.62 1.11
C TRP A 65 27.85 -2.32 2.54
N ILE A 66 26.62 -2.69 2.87
CA ILE A 66 26.07 -2.57 4.22
C ILE A 66 25.87 -3.96 4.81
N LYS A 67 26.11 -4.12 6.11
CA LYS A 67 25.79 -5.35 6.83
C LYS A 67 24.41 -5.22 7.45
N ALA A 68 23.53 -6.19 7.23
CA ALA A 68 22.20 -6.22 7.82
C ALA A 68 21.73 -7.67 7.96
N GLN A 69 20.96 -7.97 9.01
CA GLN A 69 20.37 -9.29 9.16
C GLN A 69 19.10 -9.41 8.30
N PRO A 70 18.74 -10.62 7.83
CA PRO A 70 17.41 -10.88 7.28
C PRO A 70 16.32 -10.41 8.26
N GLU A 71 15.23 -9.86 7.73
CA GLU A 71 14.08 -9.40 8.52
C GLU A 71 14.37 -8.28 9.54
N SER A 72 15.55 -7.64 9.47
CA SER A 72 15.93 -6.55 10.37
C SER A 72 15.38 -5.18 9.95
N ASN A 73 15.28 -4.26 10.90
CA ASN A 73 14.88 -2.87 10.65
C ASN A 73 15.89 -2.13 9.74
N GLU A 74 17.17 -2.47 9.86
CA GLU A 74 18.24 -1.93 9.03
C GLU A 74 18.05 -2.34 7.56
N LEU A 75 17.75 -3.62 7.31
CA LEU A 75 17.47 -4.13 5.98
C LEU A 75 16.18 -3.53 5.42
N LEU A 76 15.13 -3.42 6.23
CA LEU A 76 13.87 -2.80 5.83
C LEU A 76 14.08 -1.35 5.39
N THR A 77 14.81 -0.57 6.19
CA THR A 77 15.15 0.82 5.88
C THR A 77 15.96 0.93 4.59
N PHE A 78 16.92 0.02 4.38
CA PHE A 78 17.67 -0.06 3.13
C PHE A 78 16.74 -0.34 1.94
N CYS A 79 15.87 -1.35 2.02
CA CYS A 79 14.95 -1.71 0.95
C CYS A 79 14.00 -0.55 0.59
N VAL A 80 13.40 0.10 1.59
CA VAL A 80 12.50 1.24 1.38
C VAL A 80 13.23 2.40 0.68
N LYS A 81 14.47 2.70 1.08
CA LYS A 81 15.27 3.76 0.43
C LYS A 81 15.62 3.46 -1.03
N ARG A 82 15.59 2.20 -1.46
CA ARG A 82 15.87 1.81 -2.85
C ARG A 82 14.65 1.96 -3.77
N LEU A 83 13.44 2.07 -3.22
CA LEU A 83 12.23 2.30 -3.98
C LEU A 83 12.20 3.74 -4.51
N LYS A 84 11.93 3.90 -5.79
CA LYS A 84 11.71 5.21 -6.42
C LYS A 84 10.25 5.66 -6.22
N ASN A 85 10.03 6.96 -6.35
CA ASN A 85 8.71 7.58 -6.34
C ASN A 85 7.92 7.37 -5.03
N LEU A 86 8.57 7.14 -3.90
CA LEU A 86 7.88 7.12 -2.62
C LEU A 86 7.43 8.51 -2.15
N ASN A 87 7.92 9.58 -2.77
CA ASN A 87 7.57 10.97 -2.45
C ASN A 87 6.16 11.39 -2.91
N ILE A 88 5.52 10.64 -3.80
CA ILE A 88 4.14 10.90 -4.24
C ILE A 88 3.10 10.27 -3.30
N VAL A 89 3.54 9.51 -2.30
CA VAL A 89 2.70 8.86 -1.31
C VAL A 89 3.23 9.12 0.10
N ARG A 90 2.40 8.91 1.11
CA ARG A 90 2.85 8.91 2.50
C ARG A 90 3.03 7.46 2.95
N LEU A 91 4.28 7.05 3.21
CA LEU A 91 4.55 5.76 3.83
C LEU A 91 4.03 5.76 5.28
N VAL A 92 3.09 4.86 5.57
CA VAL A 92 2.50 4.72 6.92
C VAL A 92 3.13 3.55 7.67
N HIS A 93 3.35 2.44 6.97
CA HIS A 93 3.86 1.20 7.55
C HIS A 93 4.66 0.42 6.49
N ALA A 94 5.68 -0.31 6.93
CA ALA A 94 6.44 -1.26 6.11
C ALA A 94 6.88 -2.42 7.00
N GLU A 95 6.80 -3.65 6.47
CA GLU A 95 7.26 -4.86 7.15
C GLU A 95 7.65 -5.91 6.10
N PHE A 96 8.44 -6.91 6.51
CA PHE A 96 8.68 -8.09 5.69
C PHE A 96 7.50 -9.05 5.81
N ILE A 97 7.16 -9.70 4.70
CA ILE A 97 6.18 -10.78 4.67
C ILE A 97 6.97 -12.08 4.52
N TRP A 98 6.66 -13.08 5.35
CA TRP A 98 7.31 -14.38 5.29
C TRP A 98 7.07 -15.02 3.91
N THR A 99 8.14 -15.51 3.29
CA THR A 99 8.13 -16.21 1.99
C THR A 99 8.87 -17.52 2.08
#